data_AF-X0QH64-F1
#
_entry.id   AF-X0QH64-F1
#
_cell.length_a   1.000
_cell.length_b   1.000
_cell.length_c   1.000
_cell.angle_alpha   90.00
_cell.angle_beta   90.00
_cell.angle_gamma   90.00
#
_symmetry.space_group_name_H-M   'P 1'
#
loop_
_entity.id
_entity.type
_entity.pdbx_description
1 polymer ?
#
loop_
_entity_poly.entity_id
_entity_poly.type
_entity_poly.pdbx_seq_one_letter_code
_entity_poly.pdbx_strand_id
1 'polypeptide(L)'
;MFDSGVGGLSVYLHLAQQLPTERYVYYADTLNVPYGNRDSGDIETLTLKAVEWLHKQGCKLIVIACNSASAYALDTARRCYPHIPIVGLVPALKPAVLASKSGHVAVLATKATLNGTLLNDVIVNFAKPNNTVVTKYFDRNWYLG
;
A
#
# COMPACT_ATOMS: atom_id res chain seq x y z
N MET A 1 -11.09 -0.44 7.44
CA MET A 1 -9.71 -0.78 7.00
C MET A 1 -9.76 -2.07 6.21
N PHE A 2 -8.99 -2.16 5.14
CA PHE A 2 -8.90 -3.33 4.27
C PHE A 2 -7.44 -3.77 4.14
N ASP A 3 -7.17 -5.07 4.25
CA ASP A 3 -5.92 -5.71 3.86
C ASP A 3 -6.21 -7.05 3.15
N SER A 4 -5.29 -7.50 2.29
CA SER A 4 -5.38 -8.81 1.64
C SER A 4 -5.18 -9.99 2.60
N GLY A 5 -4.86 -9.71 3.86
CA GLY A 5 -4.64 -10.70 4.91
C GLY A 5 -4.59 -10.02 6.28
N VAL A 6 -3.64 -10.45 7.12
CA VAL A 6 -3.47 -9.95 8.49
C VAL A 6 -2.30 -8.97 8.65
N GLY A 7 -1.52 -8.71 7.60
CA GLY A 7 -0.33 -7.84 7.66
C GLY A 7 -0.68 -6.38 7.99
N GLY A 8 -1.87 -5.95 7.56
CA GLY A 8 -2.44 -4.63 7.86
C GLY A 8 -2.78 -4.38 9.34
N LEU A 9 -2.70 -5.40 10.21
CA LEU A 9 -2.87 -5.20 11.66
C LEU A 9 -1.82 -4.25 12.25
N SER A 10 -0.60 -4.22 11.69
CA SER A 10 0.44 -3.26 12.09
C SER A 10 -0.01 -1.80 11.86
N VAL A 11 -0.65 -1.53 10.71
CA VAL A 11 -1.23 -0.22 10.39
C VAL A 11 -2.39 0.09 11.32
N TYR A 12 -3.25 -0.89 11.62
CA TYR A 12 -4.34 -0.72 12.57
C TYR A 12 -3.83 -0.34 13.97
N LEU A 13 -2.83 -1.04 14.50
CA LEU A 13 -2.26 -0.75 15.82
C LEU A 13 -1.73 0.68 15.90
N HIS A 14 -1.05 1.15 14.86
CA HIS A 14 -0.56 2.52 14.81
C HIS A 14 -1.71 3.54 14.76
N LEU A 15 -2.73 3.29 13.93
CA LEU A 15 -3.90 4.16 13.86
C LEU A 15 -4.67 4.21 15.18
N ALA A 16 -4.89 3.06 15.83
CA ALA A 16 -5.60 2.98 17.10
C ALA A 16 -4.88 3.74 18.23
N GLN A 17 -3.55 3.81 18.18
CA GLN A 17 -2.77 4.66 19.11
C GLN A 17 -2.94 6.15 18.83
N GLN A 18 -2.97 6.56 17.55
CA GLN A 18 -3.07 7.97 17.16
C GLN A 18 -4.52 8.50 17.20
N LEU A 19 -5.51 7.64 17.00
CA LEU A 19 -6.93 7.97 16.93
C LEU A 19 -7.75 7.03 17.86
N PRO A 20 -7.51 7.05 19.18
CA PRO A 20 -8.05 6.07 20.12
C PRO A 20 -9.58 6.13 20.28
N THR A 21 -10.21 7.23 19.89
CA THR A 21 -11.66 7.44 19.99
C THR A 21 -12.42 6.95 18.75
N GLU A 22 -11.73 6.52 17.70
CA GLU A 22 -12.38 6.06 16.47
C GLU A 22 -12.81 4.60 16.57
N ARG A 23 -13.94 4.29 15.92
CA ARG A 23 -14.40 2.90 15.76
C ARG A 23 -13.80 2.31 14.50
N TYR A 24 -13.17 1.15 14.63
CA TYR A 24 -12.54 0.45 13.51
C TYR A 24 -13.37 -0.74 13.06
N VAL A 25 -13.54 -0.86 11.74
CA VAL A 25 -14.00 -2.08 11.08
C VAL A 25 -12.83 -2.58 10.23
N TYR A 26 -12.42 -3.83 10.42
CA TYR A 26 -11.30 -4.42 9.68
C TYR A 26 -11.82 -5.54 8.77
N TYR A 27 -11.49 -5.45 7.49
CA TYR A 27 -11.75 -6.49 6.49
C TYR A 27 -10.41 -7.12 6.08
N ALA A 28 -10.28 -8.41 6.33
CA ALA A 28 -9.14 -9.23 5.91
C ALA A 28 -9.58 -10.18 4.80
N ASP A 29 -9.06 -10.03 3.57
CA ASP A 29 -9.38 -10.99 2.49
C ASP A 29 -8.49 -12.25 2.54
N THR A 30 -8.56 -12.99 3.63
CA THR A 30 -7.73 -14.18 3.82
C THR A 30 -8.04 -15.30 2.83
N LEU A 31 -9.20 -15.27 2.17
CA LEU A 31 -9.59 -16.23 1.13
C LEU A 31 -8.78 -16.06 -0.16
N ASN A 32 -8.28 -14.85 -0.43
CA ASN A 32 -7.60 -14.52 -1.68
C ASN A 32 -6.11 -14.19 -1.51
N VAL A 33 -5.55 -14.35 -0.31
CA VAL A 33 -4.11 -14.13 -0.07
C VAL A 33 -3.23 -15.15 -0.84
N PRO A 34 -2.03 -14.77 -1.31
CA PRO A 34 -1.44 -13.43 -1.37
C PRO A 34 -1.84 -12.65 -2.62
N TYR A 35 -2.07 -11.34 -2.47
CA TYR A 35 -2.35 -10.46 -3.62
C TYR A 35 -1.12 -10.22 -4.50
N GLY A 36 0.10 -10.29 -3.95
CA GLY A 36 1.31 -9.93 -4.68
C GLY A 36 1.59 -10.72 -5.96
N ASN A 37 0.98 -11.90 -6.11
CA ASN A 37 1.16 -12.79 -7.28
C ASN A 37 -0.05 -12.78 -8.23
N ARG A 38 -1.07 -11.96 -7.96
CA ARG A 38 -2.30 -11.89 -8.76
C ARG A 38 -2.16 -10.87 -9.89
N ASP A 39 -3.01 -11.03 -10.91
CA ASP A 39 -3.15 -10.03 -11.95
C ASP A 39 -3.69 -8.71 -11.38
N SER A 40 -3.24 -7.59 -11.96
CA SER A 40 -3.64 -6.25 -11.52
C SER A 40 -5.15 -6.02 -11.56
N GLY A 41 -5.87 -6.56 -12.55
CA GLY A 41 -7.33 -6.44 -12.66
C GLY A 41 -8.08 -7.26 -11.60
N ASP A 42 -7.54 -8.41 -11.21
CA ASP A 42 -8.07 -9.23 -10.12
C ASP A 42 -7.88 -8.52 -8.77
N ILE A 43 -6.69 -7.96 -8.53
CA ILE A 43 -6.40 -7.14 -7.33
C ILE A 43 -7.36 -5.95 -7.27
N GLU A 44 -7.58 -5.25 -8.39
CA GLU A 44 -8.52 -4.13 -8.46
C GLU A 44 -9.94 -4.58 -8.11
N THR A 45 -10.44 -5.64 -8.75
CA THR A 45 -11.78 -6.18 -8.52
C THR A 45 -12.01 -6.57 -7.06
N LEU A 46 -11.08 -7.31 -6.47
CA LEU A 46 -11.18 -7.73 -5.06
C LEU A 46 -11.10 -6.54 -4.10
N THR A 47 -10.24 -5.57 -4.40
CA THR A 47 -10.13 -4.34 -3.60
C THR A 47 -11.42 -3.53 -3.64
N LEU A 48 -12.03 -3.35 -4.81
CA LEU A 48 -13.29 -2.62 -4.94
C LEU A 48 -14.44 -3.31 -4.20
N LYS A 49 -14.49 -4.64 -4.19
CA LYS A 49 -15.46 -5.40 -3.36
C LYS A 49 -15.28 -5.12 -1.87
N ALA A 50 -14.04 -5.09 -1.38
CA ALA A 50 -13.75 -4.78 0.01
C ALA A 50 -14.10 -3.32 0.38
N VAL A 51 -13.81 -2.37 -0.52
CA VAL A 51 -14.19 -0.95 -0.38
C VAL A 51 -15.71 -0.81 -0.32
N GLU A 52 -16.44 -1.47 -1.23
CA GLU A 52 -17.91 -1.46 -1.23
C GLU A 52 -18.47 -2.00 0.08
N TRP A 53 -17.94 -3.13 0.55
CA TRP A 53 -18.38 -3.74 1.80
C TRP A 53 -18.15 -2.80 3.00
N LEU A 54 -16.97 -2.20 3.10
CA LEU A 54 -16.65 -1.23 4.17
C LEU A 54 -17.53 0.01 4.12
N HIS A 55 -17.82 0.52 2.92
CA HIS A 55 -18.76 1.61 2.73
C HIS A 55 -20.16 1.24 3.26
N LYS A 56 -20.66 0.03 2.92
CA LYS A 56 -21.95 -0.49 3.43
C LYS A 56 -21.98 -0.67 4.96
N GLN A 57 -20.82 -0.84 5.61
CA GLN A 57 -20.72 -0.83 7.09
C GLN A 57 -20.78 0.58 7.71
N GLY A 58 -20.95 1.63 6.90
CA GLY A 58 -21.02 3.01 7.36
C GLY A 58 -19.66 3.61 7.70
N CYS A 59 -18.57 3.15 7.07
CA CYS A 59 -17.25 3.73 7.30
C CYS A 59 -17.17 5.15 6.72
N LYS A 60 -16.88 6.14 7.59
CA LYS A 60 -16.65 7.54 7.17
C LYS A 60 -15.34 7.76 6.41
N LEU A 61 -14.39 6.82 6.52
CA LEU A 61 -13.09 6.82 5.87
C LEU A 61 -12.64 5.36 5.66
N ILE A 62 -11.98 5.10 4.53
CA ILE A 62 -11.47 3.77 4.20
C ILE A 62 -9.95 3.83 4.05
N VAL A 63 -9.25 2.99 4.80
CA VAL A 63 -7.81 2.77 4.67
C VAL A 63 -7.57 1.44 3.96
N ILE A 64 -6.87 1.48 2.82
CA ILE A 64 -6.32 0.32 2.13
C ILE A 64 -4.91 0.10 2.69
N ALA A 65 -4.78 -0.88 3.59
CA ALA A 65 -3.54 -1.22 4.31
C ALA A 65 -2.69 -2.29 3.60
N CYS A 66 -3.11 -2.77 2.43
CA CYS A 66 -2.32 -3.65 1.58
C CYS A 66 -1.51 -2.83 0.56
N ASN A 67 -0.20 -3.06 0.48
CA ASN A 67 0.67 -2.39 -0.49
C ASN A 67 0.27 -2.69 -1.94
N SER A 68 0.00 -3.96 -2.28
CA SER A 68 -0.42 -4.35 -3.63
C SER A 68 -1.77 -3.73 -4.01
N ALA A 69 -2.76 -3.78 -3.11
CA ALA A 69 -4.04 -3.12 -3.35
C ALA A 69 -3.90 -1.60 -3.51
N SER A 70 -3.05 -0.97 -2.70
CA SER A 70 -2.77 0.46 -2.83
C SER A 70 -2.10 0.80 -4.16
N ALA A 71 -1.19 -0.05 -4.64
CA ALA A 71 -0.48 0.13 -5.91
C ALA A 71 -1.39 0.02 -7.13
N TYR A 72 -2.33 -0.94 -7.12
CA TYR A 72 -3.09 -1.28 -8.32
C TYR A 72 -4.53 -0.76 -8.32
N ALA A 73 -5.11 -0.45 -7.16
CA ALA A 73 -6.55 -0.19 -7.05
C ALA A 73 -6.92 1.15 -6.38
N LEU A 74 -5.97 1.86 -5.75
CA LEU A 74 -6.28 3.07 -4.97
C LEU A 74 -6.95 4.16 -5.82
N ASP A 75 -6.39 4.45 -7.00
CA ASP A 75 -6.91 5.52 -7.86
C ASP A 75 -8.27 5.15 -8.47
N THR A 76 -8.47 3.89 -8.84
CA THR A 76 -9.78 3.40 -9.27
C THR A 76 -10.79 3.46 -8.13
N ALA A 77 -10.43 3.04 -6.91
CA ALA A 77 -11.31 3.11 -5.75
C ALA A 77 -11.73 4.57 -5.45
N ARG A 78 -10.81 5.53 -5.54
CA ARG A 78 -11.13 6.96 -5.39
C ARG A 78 -12.06 7.49 -6.47
N ARG A 79 -11.89 7.06 -7.73
CA ARG A 79 -12.79 7.43 -8.83
C ARG A 79 -14.19 6.84 -8.67
N CYS A 80 -14.29 5.59 -8.21
CA CYS A 80 -15.58 4.91 -8.00
C CYS A 80 -16.33 5.43 -6.77
N TYR A 81 -15.62 5.91 -5.75
CA TYR A 81 -16.19 6.37 -4.48
C TYR A 81 -15.71 7.78 -4.11
N PRO A 82 -15.99 8.81 -4.93
CA PRO A 82 -15.43 10.14 -4.76
C PRO A 82 -15.93 10.87 -3.50
N HIS A 83 -17.04 10.42 -2.92
CA HIS A 83 -17.65 11.03 -1.74
C HIS A 83 -17.07 10.51 -0.41
N ILE A 84 -16.18 9.50 -0.46
CA ILE A 84 -15.60 8.88 0.73
C ILE A 84 -14.08 9.06 0.68
N PRO A 85 -13.45 9.59 1.74
CA PRO A 85 -12.00 9.63 1.83
C PRO A 85 -11.42 8.20 1.80
N ILE A 86 -10.61 7.93 0.77
CA ILE A 86 -9.87 6.66 0.64
C ILE A 86 -8.37 6.95 0.68
N VAL A 87 -7.70 6.35 1.66
CA VAL A 87 -6.26 6.46 1.90
C VAL A 87 -5.63 5.10 1.63
N GLY A 88 -4.59 5.06 0.81
CA GLY A 88 -3.76 3.87 0.62
C GLY A 88 -2.37 4.04 1.20
N LEU A 89 -1.62 2.95 1.23
CA LEU A 89 -0.21 2.99 1.58
C LEU A 89 0.61 3.52 0.40
N VAL A 90 1.73 4.15 0.76
CA VAL A 90 2.82 4.49 -0.15
C VAL A 90 4.03 3.62 0.20
N PRO A 91 4.92 3.34 -0.77
CA PRO A 91 6.15 2.61 -0.49
C PRO A 91 6.92 3.24 0.66
N ALA A 92 7.50 2.39 1.52
CA ALA A 92 8.36 2.81 2.62
C ALA A 92 9.58 3.65 2.17
N LEU A 93 9.87 3.67 0.87
CA LEU A 93 10.83 4.57 0.26
C LEU A 93 10.52 6.05 0.56
N LYS A 94 9.25 6.48 0.55
CA LYS A 94 8.92 7.90 0.78
C LYS A 94 9.38 8.39 2.17
N PRO A 95 9.00 7.76 3.29
CA PRO A 95 9.52 8.17 4.58
C PRO A 95 11.03 8.01 4.70
N ALA A 96 11.63 6.98 4.07
CA ALA A 96 13.09 6.80 4.07
C ALA A 96 13.82 7.96 3.36
N VAL A 97 13.29 8.45 2.23
CA VAL A 97 13.80 9.63 1.52
C VAL A 97 13.72 10.86 2.42
N LEU A 98 12.56 11.12 3.02
CA LEU A 98 12.34 12.32 3.85
C LEU A 98 13.17 12.32 5.13
N ALA A 99 13.52 11.14 5.66
CA ALA A 99 14.34 11.00 6.86
C ALA A 99 15.85 10.89 6.56
N SER A 100 16.25 10.71 5.30
CA SER A 100 17.64 10.45 4.94
C SER A 100 18.51 11.69 5.16
N LYS A 101 19.60 11.52 5.92
CA LYS A 101 20.63 12.56 6.11
C LYS A 101 21.75 12.49 5.07
N SER A 102 21.98 11.29 4.50
CA SER A 102 23.03 11.06 3.52
C SER A 102 22.59 11.31 2.09
N GLY A 103 21.28 11.46 1.85
CA GLY A 103 20.72 11.51 0.50
C GLY A 103 20.85 10.18 -0.26
N HIS A 104 21.08 9.06 0.43
CA HIS A 104 21.19 7.74 -0.19
C HIS A 104 20.26 6.75 0.50
N VAL A 105 19.44 6.04 -0.29
CA VAL A 105 18.48 5.02 0.22
C VAL A 105 18.55 3.78 -0.66
N ALA A 106 18.68 2.60 -0.05
CA ALA A 106 18.60 1.33 -0.75
C ALA A 106 17.19 0.72 -0.61
N VAL A 107 16.65 0.19 -1.70
CA VAL A 107 15.39 -0.56 -1.73
C VAL A 107 15.69 -2.00 -2.07
N LEU A 108 15.44 -2.90 -1.12
CA LEU A 108 15.54 -4.33 -1.30
C LEU A 108 14.13 -4.88 -1.49
N ALA A 109 13.81 -5.32 -2.70
CA ALA A 109 12.49 -5.84 -3.02
C ALA A 109 12.56 -6.80 -4.21
N THR A 110 11.47 -7.51 -4.48
CA THR A 110 11.37 -8.39 -5.65
C THR A 110 11.46 -7.59 -6.94
N LYS A 111 11.85 -8.25 -8.04
CA LYS A 111 11.94 -7.62 -9.36
C LYS A 111 10.63 -6.95 -9.80
N ALA A 112 9.49 -7.54 -9.45
CA ALA A 112 8.17 -6.96 -9.72
C ALA A 112 7.98 -5.62 -9.01
N THR A 113 8.31 -5.54 -7.71
CA THR A 113 8.22 -4.28 -6.94
C THR A 113 9.21 -3.23 -7.43
N LEU A 114 10.45 -3.62 -7.75
CA LEU A 114 11.48 -2.68 -8.21
C LEU A 114 11.14 -2.03 -9.55
N ASN A 115 10.38 -2.72 -10.40
CA ASN A 115 9.91 -2.22 -11.68
C ASN A 115 8.49 -1.64 -11.63
N GLY A 116 7.83 -1.72 -10.47
CA GLY A 116 6.46 -1.25 -10.29
C GLY A 116 6.33 0.27 -10.40
N THR A 117 5.21 0.71 -10.99
CA THR A 117 4.85 2.13 -11.15
C THR A 117 4.89 2.88 -9.83
N LEU A 118 4.29 2.33 -8.77
CA LEU A 118 4.22 2.98 -7.47
C LEU A 118 5.61 3.31 -6.87
N LEU A 119 6.61 2.42 -7.02
CA LEU A 119 7.97 2.71 -6.55
C LEU A 119 8.62 3.81 -7.40
N ASN A 120 8.44 3.75 -8.71
CA ASN A 120 8.96 4.75 -9.63
C ASN A 120 8.34 6.13 -9.39
N ASP A 121 7.04 6.20 -9.08
CA ASP A 121 6.34 7.43 -8.75
C ASP A 121 6.91 8.06 -7.47
N VAL A 122 7.24 7.25 -6.46
CA VAL A 122 7.91 7.77 -5.26
C VAL A 122 9.32 8.30 -5.59
N ILE A 123 10.07 7.60 -6.43
CA ILE A 123 11.40 8.06 -6.86
C ILE A 123 11.29 9.41 -7.58
N VAL A 124 10.36 9.54 -8.52
CA VAL A 124 10.19 10.76 -9.33
C VAL A 124 9.66 11.92 -8.49
N ASN A 125 8.66 11.69 -7.65
CA ASN A 125 7.94 12.76 -6.96
C ASN A 125 8.53 13.11 -5.59
N PHE A 126 9.33 12.22 -4.99
CA PHE A 126 9.92 12.46 -3.66
C PHE A 126 11.44 12.35 -3.65
N ALA A 127 12.04 11.31 -4.23
CA ALA A 127 13.50 11.15 -4.17
C ALA A 127 14.24 12.20 -4.98
N LYS A 128 13.86 12.43 -6.24
CA LYS A 128 14.51 13.44 -7.11
C LYS A 128 14.41 14.86 -6.55
N PRO A 129 13.23 15.36 -6.10
CA PRO A 129 13.13 16.70 -5.53
C PRO A 129 13.92 16.89 -4.23
N ASN A 130 14.18 15.80 -3.49
CA ASN A 130 14.99 15.82 -2.26
C ASN A 130 16.47 15.44 -2.51
N ASN A 131 16.95 15.49 -3.76
CA ASN A 131 18.33 15.12 -4.14
C ASN A 131 18.79 13.77 -3.56
N THR A 132 17.86 12.81 -3.45
CA THR A 132 18.13 11.49 -2.85
C THR A 132 18.36 10.45 -3.95
N VAL A 133 19.51 9.79 -3.90
CA VAL A 133 19.87 8.66 -4.76
C VAL A 133 19.22 7.39 -4.22
N VAL A 134 18.45 6.72 -5.07
CA VAL A 134 17.77 5.46 -4.72
C VAL A 134 18.45 4.30 -5.44
N THR A 135 19.09 3.42 -4.67
CA THR A 135 19.71 2.19 -5.16
C THR A 135 18.71 1.04 -5.08
N LYS A 136 18.34 0.46 -6.22
CA LYS A 136 17.46 -0.71 -6.28
C LYS A 136 18.32 -1.98 -6.21
N TYR A 137 18.07 -2.84 -5.23
CA TYR A 137 18.76 -4.11 -5.06
C TYR A 137 17.77 -5.28 -5.13
N PHE A 138 18.10 -6.26 -5.96
CA PHE A 138 17.36 -7.51 -6.11
C PHE A 138 18.32 -8.68 -5.91
N ASP A 139 18.02 -9.56 -4.97
CA ASP A 139 18.74 -10.80 -4.80
C ASP A 139 18.19 -11.85 -5.76
N ARG A 140 19.08 -12.42 -6.59
CA ARG A 140 18.72 -13.44 -7.57
C ARG A 140 18.40 -14.80 -6.94
N ASN A 141 18.75 -15.01 -5.66
CA ASN A 141 18.61 -16.30 -4.98
C ASN A 141 17.28 -16.50 -4.24
N TRP A 142 16.37 -15.51 -4.23
CA TRP A 142 15.09 -15.61 -3.50
C TRP A 142 14.07 -16.63 -4.04
N TYR A 143 14.35 -17.26 -5.18
CA TYR A 143 13.51 -18.32 -5.77
C TYR A 143 14.04 -19.74 -5.51
N LEU A 144 15.13 -19.89 -4.75
CA LEU A 144 15.79 -21.17 -4.50
C LEU A 144 15.57 -21.72 -3.06
N GLY A 145 14.54 -21.24 -2.36
CA GLY A 145 14.17 -21.67 -1.00
C GLY A 145 12.76 -22.21 -0.91
#